data_AF-A0A842ANS1-F1
#
_entry.id   AF-A0A842ANS1-F1
#
_cell.length_a   1.000
_cell.length_b   1.000
_cell.length_c   1.000
_cell.angle_alpha   90.00
_cell.angle_beta   90.00
_cell.angle_gamma   90.00
#
_symmetry.space_group_name_H-M   'P 1'
#
loop_
_entity.id
_entity.type
_entity.pdbx_description
1 polymer ?
#
loop_
_entity_poly.entity_id
_entity_poly.type
_entity_poly.pdbx_seq_one_letter_code
_entity_poly.pdbx_strand_id
1 'polypeptide(L)'
;IKKGKAFDVMAGVSASDLEDGDVTGGITVTANDVDTNTVGTYHVTYSVTDSDGNTTTKTITVTITSNDAPTFTTSDVYLKVGDTFNPYAGITASDTEDGDLTDRIDIDSSNVDMTQPGTYAVEYSVTDSDNNTTKITRHVYVRTNDKPVIHASDQTFKAGASFDPFAGMSASDTEDGDITANVTVTANDVDANQAGTYHVTYSVTDSDANTTTKTVTITVLTNEKPVITAADITQKAHRSVDPMAGVTASDLEDGDLTANIKIIANDINID
;
A
#
# COMPACT_ATOMS: atom_id res chain seq x y z
N ILE A 1 -11.63 -14.34 -46.84
CA ILE A 1 -10.15 -14.52 -46.92
C ILE A 1 -9.53 -13.65 -45.83
N LYS A 2 -8.47 -14.08 -45.16
CA LYS A 2 -7.81 -13.26 -44.14
C LYS A 2 -6.94 -12.18 -44.81
N LYS A 3 -6.89 -10.98 -44.21
CA LYS A 3 -6.08 -9.85 -44.68
C LYS A 3 -4.64 -10.29 -44.98
N GLY A 4 -4.11 -9.86 -46.13
CA GLY A 4 -2.77 -10.15 -46.62
C GLY A 4 -2.59 -11.57 -47.20
N LYS A 5 -3.59 -12.45 -47.14
CA LYS A 5 -3.51 -13.76 -47.80
C LYS A 5 -3.73 -13.62 -49.31
N ALA A 6 -3.05 -14.46 -50.08
CA ALA A 6 -3.21 -14.51 -51.52
C ALA A 6 -4.66 -14.88 -51.90
N PHE A 7 -5.16 -14.23 -52.95
CA PHE A 7 -6.46 -14.52 -53.55
C PHE A 7 -6.25 -14.97 -55.00
N ASP A 8 -6.55 -16.24 -55.28
CA ASP A 8 -6.60 -16.75 -56.65
C ASP A 8 -7.98 -16.47 -57.24
N VAL A 9 -8.01 -15.50 -58.15
CA VAL A 9 -9.25 -15.01 -58.78
C VAL A 9 -9.93 -16.04 -59.67
N MET A 10 -9.23 -17.08 -60.13
CA MET A 10 -9.82 -18.14 -60.96
C MET A 10 -10.08 -19.45 -60.20
N ALA A 11 -9.69 -19.54 -58.94
CA ALA A 11 -9.86 -20.75 -58.15
C ALA A 11 -11.34 -21.13 -58.00
N GLY A 12 -11.68 -22.35 -58.43
CA GLY A 12 -13.03 -22.91 -58.33
C GLY A 12 -14.06 -22.29 -59.28
N VAL A 13 -13.63 -21.42 -60.21
CA VAL A 13 -14.50 -20.82 -61.22
C VAL A 13 -14.65 -21.80 -62.38
N SER A 14 -15.89 -22.07 -62.79
CA SER A 14 -16.21 -22.93 -63.93
C SER A 14 -17.42 -22.42 -64.69
N ALA A 15 -17.53 -22.81 -65.95
CA ALA A 15 -18.67 -22.52 -66.80
C ALA A 15 -18.91 -23.68 -67.76
N SER A 16 -20.19 -23.97 -68.01
CA SER A 16 -20.62 -25.02 -68.92
C SER A 16 -21.76 -24.48 -69.77
N ASP A 17 -21.74 -24.87 -71.03
CA ASP A 17 -22.81 -24.63 -71.99
C ASP A 17 -23.39 -25.97 -72.49
N LEU A 18 -24.64 -25.96 -72.94
CA LEU A 18 -25.34 -27.17 -73.38
C LEU A 18 -24.85 -27.68 -74.75
N GLU A 19 -24.47 -26.78 -75.66
CA GLU A 19 -24.00 -27.08 -77.01
C GLU A 19 -22.47 -27.19 -77.07
N ASP A 20 -21.76 -26.27 -76.41
CA ASP A 20 -20.29 -26.21 -76.43
C ASP A 20 -19.61 -27.04 -75.33
N GLY A 21 -20.36 -27.53 -74.34
CA GLY A 21 -19.80 -28.32 -73.24
C GLY A 21 -19.04 -27.45 -72.22
N ASP A 22 -17.81 -27.86 -71.85
CA ASP A 22 -17.01 -27.11 -70.87
C ASP A 22 -16.35 -25.88 -71.51
N VAL A 23 -16.88 -24.71 -71.17
CA VAL A 23 -16.39 -23.41 -71.64
C VAL A 23 -15.57 -22.68 -70.57
N THR A 24 -15.13 -23.38 -69.51
CA THR A 24 -14.35 -22.79 -68.39
C THR A 24 -13.10 -22.06 -68.86
N GLY A 25 -12.43 -22.56 -69.91
CA GLY A 25 -11.25 -21.91 -70.49
C GLY A 25 -11.52 -20.56 -71.15
N GLY A 26 -12.78 -20.24 -71.48
CA GLY A 26 -13.21 -18.98 -72.06
C GLY A 26 -13.60 -17.91 -71.04
N ILE A 27 -13.54 -18.21 -69.73
CA ILE A 27 -13.90 -17.26 -68.68
C ILE A 27 -12.88 -16.13 -68.60
N THR A 28 -13.38 -14.90 -68.56
CA THR A 28 -12.59 -13.67 -68.40
C THR A 28 -13.05 -12.89 -67.17
N VAL A 29 -12.11 -12.23 -66.49
CA VAL A 29 -12.44 -11.26 -65.42
C VAL A 29 -12.64 -9.90 -66.06
N THR A 30 -13.86 -9.38 -65.99
CA THR A 30 -14.24 -8.09 -66.59
C THR A 30 -14.16 -6.92 -65.61
N ALA A 31 -14.28 -7.20 -64.31
CA ALA A 31 -14.02 -6.25 -63.24
C ALA A 31 -13.51 -6.98 -61.99
N ASN A 32 -12.56 -6.37 -61.28
CA ASN A 32 -12.03 -6.86 -60.02
C ASN A 32 -11.56 -5.67 -59.17
N ASP A 33 -12.21 -5.46 -58.03
CA ASP A 33 -11.84 -4.41 -57.08
C ASP A 33 -11.18 -4.96 -55.81
N VAL A 34 -10.90 -6.27 -55.75
CA VAL A 34 -10.39 -6.94 -54.55
C VAL A 34 -9.03 -6.38 -54.13
N ASP A 35 -8.98 -5.80 -52.94
CA ASP A 35 -7.75 -5.48 -52.22
C ASP A 35 -7.61 -6.40 -51.00
N THR A 36 -6.71 -7.38 -51.08
CA THR A 36 -6.51 -8.34 -49.98
C THR A 36 -5.82 -7.73 -48.76
N ASN A 37 -5.27 -6.51 -48.83
CA ASN A 37 -4.59 -5.87 -47.71
C ASN A 37 -5.51 -5.02 -46.84
N THR A 38 -6.74 -4.81 -47.28
CA THR A 38 -7.72 -3.96 -46.60
C THR A 38 -8.94 -4.81 -46.22
N VAL A 39 -9.38 -4.71 -44.96
CA VAL A 39 -10.59 -5.38 -44.49
C VAL A 39 -11.79 -4.75 -45.18
N GLY A 40 -12.67 -5.57 -45.73
CA GLY A 40 -13.79 -5.06 -46.50
C GLY A 40 -14.51 -6.12 -47.33
N THR A 41 -15.50 -5.65 -48.07
CA THR A 41 -16.26 -6.46 -49.02
C THR A 41 -15.99 -5.95 -50.42
N TYR A 42 -15.56 -6.85 -51.28
CA TYR A 42 -15.11 -6.62 -52.64
C TYR A 42 -15.86 -7.51 -53.62
N HIS A 43 -15.67 -7.28 -54.91
CA HIS A 43 -16.41 -7.90 -55.99
C HIS A 43 -15.50 -8.30 -57.15
N VAL A 44 -15.80 -9.47 -57.73
CA VAL A 44 -15.19 -9.92 -58.98
C VAL A 44 -16.30 -10.26 -59.96
N THR A 45 -16.24 -9.72 -61.17
CA THR A 45 -17.21 -10.00 -62.23
C THR A 45 -16.55 -10.81 -63.34
N TYR A 46 -17.08 -12.01 -63.56
CA TYR A 46 -16.66 -12.92 -64.62
C TYR A 46 -17.59 -12.79 -65.82
N SER A 47 -17.06 -13.06 -67.01
CA SER A 47 -17.81 -13.16 -68.27
C SER A 47 -17.31 -14.34 -69.08
N VAL A 48 -18.24 -15.05 -69.72
CA VAL A 48 -17.93 -16.10 -70.71
C VAL A 48 -18.88 -15.95 -71.89
N THR A 49 -18.36 -16.19 -73.09
CA THR A 49 -19.11 -16.15 -74.34
C THR A 49 -19.00 -17.50 -75.02
N ASP A 50 -20.12 -18.05 -75.45
CA ASP A 50 -20.19 -19.31 -76.20
C ASP A 50 -19.79 -19.11 -77.69
N SER A 51 -19.76 -20.19 -78.46
CA SER A 51 -19.35 -20.18 -79.87
C SER A 51 -20.33 -19.44 -80.79
N ASP A 52 -21.60 -19.33 -80.37
CA ASP A 52 -22.66 -18.57 -81.04
C ASP A 52 -22.68 -17.08 -80.68
N GLY A 53 -21.84 -16.66 -79.73
CA GLY A 53 -21.70 -15.27 -79.31
C GLY A 53 -22.63 -14.83 -78.18
N ASN A 54 -23.32 -15.76 -77.50
CA ASN A 54 -24.09 -15.44 -76.30
C ASN A 54 -23.15 -15.27 -75.10
N THR A 55 -23.33 -14.18 -74.37
CA THR A 55 -22.49 -13.84 -73.21
C THR A 55 -23.28 -13.89 -71.92
N THR A 56 -22.71 -14.48 -70.87
CA THR A 56 -23.21 -14.40 -69.49
C THR A 56 -22.17 -13.79 -68.58
N THR A 57 -22.62 -12.97 -67.64
CA THR A 57 -21.79 -12.41 -66.57
C THR A 57 -22.25 -12.89 -65.19
N LYS A 58 -21.30 -13.01 -64.25
CA LYS A 58 -21.58 -13.33 -62.85
C LYS A 58 -20.64 -12.54 -61.94
N THR A 59 -21.22 -11.80 -61.00
CA THR A 59 -20.46 -11.13 -59.94
C THR A 59 -20.48 -11.98 -58.67
N ILE A 60 -19.31 -12.16 -58.06
CA ILE A 60 -19.17 -12.77 -56.74
C ILE A 60 -18.73 -11.70 -55.74
N THR A 61 -19.03 -11.94 -54.47
CA THR A 61 -18.55 -11.14 -53.36
C THR A 61 -17.36 -11.82 -52.70
N VAL A 62 -16.30 -11.06 -52.45
CA VAL A 62 -15.10 -11.50 -51.72
C VAL A 62 -15.00 -10.68 -50.44
N THR A 63 -15.13 -11.33 -49.29
CA THR A 63 -14.95 -10.66 -47.98
C THR A 63 -13.53 -10.89 -47.47
N ILE A 64 -12.85 -9.80 -47.14
CA ILE A 64 -11.55 -9.78 -46.45
C ILE A 64 -11.80 -9.46 -44.97
N THR A 65 -11.42 -10.38 -44.08
CA THR A 65 -11.52 -10.23 -42.61
C THR A 65 -10.13 -9.94 -42.03
N SER A 66 -10.01 -9.31 -40.85
CA SER A 66 -8.68 -9.11 -40.26
C SER A 66 -8.08 -10.45 -39.78
N ASN A 67 -6.81 -10.33 -39.42
CA ASN A 67 -5.93 -11.38 -38.89
C ASN A 67 -5.00 -10.70 -37.87
N ASP A 68 -5.54 -9.71 -37.16
CA ASP A 68 -4.77 -9.02 -36.14
C ASP A 68 -4.62 -9.97 -34.93
N ALA A 69 -3.58 -9.79 -34.13
CA ALA A 69 -3.46 -10.54 -32.88
C ALA A 69 -4.33 -9.88 -31.79
N PRO A 70 -4.77 -10.63 -30.77
CA PRO A 70 -5.47 -10.08 -29.63
C PRO A 70 -4.70 -8.94 -28.94
N THR A 71 -5.44 -8.09 -28.25
CA THR A 71 -4.88 -7.01 -27.43
C THR A 71 -5.34 -7.16 -25.98
N PHE A 72 -4.47 -6.80 -25.04
CA PHE A 72 -4.80 -6.75 -23.60
C PHE A 72 -5.11 -5.32 -23.17
N THR A 73 -6.01 -5.18 -22.19
CA THR A 73 -6.19 -3.95 -21.40
C THR A 73 -6.02 -4.29 -19.93
N THR A 74 -5.01 -3.70 -19.27
CA THR A 74 -4.67 -3.91 -17.86
C THR A 74 -3.82 -2.77 -17.31
N SER A 75 -3.72 -2.67 -15.99
CA SER A 75 -2.77 -1.82 -15.26
C SER A 75 -1.99 -2.64 -14.24
N ASP A 76 -0.89 -2.10 -13.71
CA ASP A 76 -0.21 -2.69 -12.55
C ASP A 76 -1.11 -2.70 -11.31
N VAL A 77 -0.76 -3.56 -10.35
CA VAL A 77 -1.51 -3.77 -9.10
C VAL A 77 -0.66 -3.31 -7.92
N TYR A 78 -1.30 -2.63 -6.96
CA TYR A 78 -0.67 -2.18 -5.72
C TYR A 78 -1.45 -2.74 -4.54
N LEU A 79 -0.79 -3.52 -3.70
CA LEU A 79 -1.36 -4.18 -2.53
C LEU A 79 -0.41 -4.04 -1.35
N LYS A 80 -0.89 -4.39 -0.16
CA LYS A 80 -0.04 -4.54 1.02
C LYS A 80 0.05 -5.99 1.46
N VAL A 81 1.07 -6.32 2.24
CA VAL A 81 1.25 -7.67 2.81
C VAL A 81 -0.04 -8.10 3.53
N GLY A 82 -0.53 -9.30 3.20
CA GLY A 82 -1.76 -9.85 3.77
C GLY A 82 -3.04 -9.57 2.98
N ASP A 83 -3.02 -8.69 1.96
CA ASP A 83 -4.16 -8.53 1.05
C ASP A 83 -4.42 -9.81 0.23
N THR A 84 -5.67 -9.95 -0.23
CA THR A 84 -6.04 -10.99 -1.20
C THR A 84 -5.69 -10.56 -2.63
N PHE A 85 -4.91 -11.36 -3.34
CA PHE A 85 -4.59 -11.13 -4.75
C PHE A 85 -5.41 -12.03 -5.69
N ASN A 86 -6.14 -11.43 -6.64
CA ASN A 86 -6.80 -12.13 -7.75
C ASN A 86 -6.11 -11.74 -9.08
N PRO A 87 -5.41 -12.67 -9.76
CA PRO A 87 -4.66 -12.35 -10.97
C PRO A 87 -5.55 -11.88 -12.13
N TYR A 88 -6.80 -12.33 -12.21
CA TYR A 88 -7.72 -11.95 -13.29
C TYR A 88 -8.46 -10.63 -13.03
N ALA A 89 -8.31 -10.01 -11.85
CA ALA A 89 -9.01 -8.76 -11.56
C ALA A 89 -8.45 -7.59 -12.37
N GLY A 90 -9.29 -6.95 -13.17
CA GLY A 90 -8.92 -5.74 -13.92
C GLY A 90 -8.03 -5.96 -15.14
N ILE A 91 -7.95 -7.21 -15.64
CA ILE A 91 -7.33 -7.54 -16.93
C ILE A 91 -8.41 -8.03 -17.89
N THR A 92 -8.38 -7.56 -19.12
CA THR A 92 -9.29 -7.95 -20.20
C THR A 92 -8.51 -8.15 -21.49
N ALA A 93 -9.07 -8.90 -22.43
CA ALA A 93 -8.49 -9.12 -23.75
C ALA A 93 -9.57 -9.02 -24.83
N SER A 94 -9.23 -8.45 -25.97
CA SER A 94 -10.14 -8.32 -27.11
C SER A 94 -9.41 -8.47 -28.43
N ASP A 95 -10.14 -8.97 -29.41
CA ASP A 95 -9.70 -9.14 -30.79
C ASP A 95 -10.71 -8.55 -31.78
N THR A 96 -10.24 -8.17 -32.98
CA THR A 96 -11.05 -7.49 -34.00
C THR A 96 -12.11 -8.42 -34.61
N GLU A 97 -11.79 -9.69 -34.82
CA GLU A 97 -12.68 -10.69 -35.41
C GLU A 97 -13.45 -11.47 -34.35
N ASP A 98 -12.76 -11.85 -33.26
CA ASP A 98 -13.31 -12.72 -32.23
C ASP A 98 -14.03 -11.97 -31.09
N GLY A 99 -13.85 -10.65 -30.98
CA GLY A 99 -14.50 -9.84 -29.96
C GLY A 99 -13.84 -9.99 -28.58
N ASP A 100 -14.65 -10.15 -27.53
CA ASP A 100 -14.13 -10.28 -26.16
C ASP A 100 -13.52 -11.67 -25.93
N LEU A 101 -12.25 -11.68 -25.52
CA LEU A 101 -11.46 -12.86 -25.23
C LEU A 101 -11.06 -12.96 -23.75
N THR A 102 -11.66 -12.15 -22.87
CA THR A 102 -11.28 -12.06 -21.45
C THR A 102 -11.32 -13.42 -20.73
N ASP A 103 -12.31 -14.26 -21.02
CA ASP A 103 -12.43 -15.60 -20.42
C ASP A 103 -11.43 -16.63 -20.99
N ARG A 104 -10.63 -16.24 -21.99
CA ARG A 104 -9.61 -17.07 -22.66
C ARG A 104 -8.19 -16.64 -22.30
N ILE A 105 -8.04 -15.74 -21.33
CA ILE A 105 -6.73 -15.33 -20.82
C ILE A 105 -6.15 -16.46 -19.99
N ASP A 106 -4.94 -16.90 -20.34
CA ASP A 106 -4.15 -17.86 -19.60
C ASP A 106 -3.06 -17.16 -18.77
N ILE A 107 -2.71 -17.74 -17.63
CA ILE A 107 -1.53 -17.35 -16.84
C ILE A 107 -0.39 -18.29 -17.19
N ASP A 108 0.61 -17.77 -17.88
CA ASP A 108 1.81 -18.53 -18.26
C ASP A 108 2.72 -18.76 -17.05
N SER A 109 2.89 -17.72 -16.21
CA SER A 109 3.71 -17.78 -15.01
C SER A 109 3.30 -16.72 -13.97
N SER A 110 3.55 -16.99 -12.69
CA SER A 110 3.33 -16.06 -11.59
C SER A 110 4.32 -16.31 -10.47
N ASN A 111 4.95 -15.26 -9.95
CA ASN A 111 5.85 -15.33 -8.80
C ASN A 111 5.36 -14.50 -7.59
N VAL A 112 4.08 -14.08 -7.60
CA VAL A 112 3.53 -13.17 -6.59
C VAL A 112 3.54 -13.83 -5.20
N ASP A 113 4.19 -13.17 -4.25
CA ASP A 113 4.21 -13.55 -2.84
C ASP A 113 3.59 -12.43 -2.00
N MET A 114 2.40 -12.69 -1.45
CA MET A 114 1.65 -11.72 -0.63
C MET A 114 2.12 -11.68 0.84
N THR A 115 3.16 -12.44 1.20
CA THR A 115 3.70 -12.49 2.56
C THR A 115 4.91 -11.57 2.76
N GLN A 116 5.48 -11.06 1.67
CA GLN A 116 6.67 -10.21 1.71
C GLN A 116 6.46 -8.97 0.84
N PRO A 117 7.00 -7.81 1.26
CA PRO A 117 7.04 -6.65 0.39
C PRO A 117 7.98 -6.91 -0.78
N GLY A 118 7.59 -6.46 -1.98
CA GLY A 118 8.36 -6.70 -3.19
C GLY A 118 7.65 -6.26 -4.46
N THR A 119 8.37 -6.39 -5.58
CA THR A 119 7.79 -6.27 -6.92
C THR A 119 7.77 -7.65 -7.54
N TYR A 120 6.58 -8.07 -7.95
CA TYR A 120 6.30 -9.36 -8.54
C TYR A 120 5.71 -9.20 -9.93
N ALA A 121 5.62 -10.29 -10.67
CA ALA A 121 5.14 -10.32 -12.03
C ALA A 121 4.19 -11.49 -12.26
N VAL A 122 3.20 -11.24 -13.11
CA VAL A 122 2.36 -12.29 -13.71
C VAL A 122 2.43 -12.15 -15.22
N GLU A 123 2.77 -13.24 -15.89
CA GLU A 123 2.79 -13.32 -17.35
C GLU A 123 1.50 -13.96 -17.84
N TYR A 124 0.82 -13.28 -18.76
CA TYR A 124 -0.42 -13.73 -19.36
C TYR A 124 -0.24 -13.98 -20.85
N SER A 125 -1.04 -14.89 -21.39
CA SER A 125 -1.20 -15.07 -22.82
C SER A 125 -2.67 -15.18 -23.20
N VAL A 126 -2.99 -14.84 -24.44
CA VAL A 126 -4.31 -15.05 -25.03
C VAL A 126 -4.13 -15.36 -26.50
N THR A 127 -4.86 -16.35 -27.00
CA THR A 127 -4.80 -16.80 -28.39
C THR A 127 -6.18 -16.71 -29.02
N ASP A 128 -6.28 -16.12 -30.21
CA ASP A 128 -7.52 -15.97 -31.00
C ASP A 128 -7.93 -17.26 -31.75
N SER A 129 -8.96 -17.20 -32.58
CA SER A 129 -9.40 -18.33 -33.41
C SER A 129 -8.49 -18.62 -34.61
N ASP A 130 -7.67 -17.65 -35.04
CA ASP A 130 -6.69 -17.77 -36.13
C ASP A 130 -5.33 -18.29 -35.65
N ASN A 131 -5.18 -18.55 -34.34
CA ASN A 131 -3.95 -18.94 -33.66
C ASN A 131 -2.88 -17.84 -33.57
N ASN A 132 -3.27 -16.57 -33.61
CA ASN A 132 -2.38 -15.49 -33.19
C ASN A 132 -2.40 -15.38 -31.66
N THR A 133 -1.22 -15.31 -31.06
CA THR A 133 -1.04 -15.23 -29.60
C THR A 133 -0.38 -13.92 -29.21
N THR A 134 -0.93 -13.25 -28.21
CA THR A 134 -0.32 -12.08 -27.55
C THR A 134 0.04 -12.43 -26.12
N LYS A 135 1.16 -11.88 -25.62
CA LYS A 135 1.60 -12.02 -24.23
C LYS A 135 1.79 -10.65 -23.58
N ILE A 136 1.57 -10.57 -22.28
CA ILE A 136 1.86 -9.38 -21.47
C ILE A 136 2.37 -9.76 -20.08
N THR A 137 3.24 -8.92 -19.53
CA THR A 137 3.66 -9.01 -18.13
C THR A 137 2.98 -7.88 -17.35
N ARG A 138 2.29 -8.23 -16.26
CA ARG A 138 1.67 -7.29 -15.33
C ARG A 138 2.46 -7.29 -14.02
N HIS A 139 2.83 -6.11 -13.51
CA HIS A 139 3.53 -6.01 -12.25
C HIS A 139 2.57 -5.93 -11.07
N VAL A 140 2.96 -6.55 -9.96
CA VAL A 140 2.26 -6.50 -8.68
C VAL A 140 3.24 -5.97 -7.64
N TYR A 141 2.95 -4.80 -7.10
CA TYR A 141 3.73 -4.14 -6.08
C TYR A 141 3.09 -4.42 -4.71
N VAL A 142 3.80 -5.14 -3.86
CA VAL A 142 3.40 -5.42 -2.48
C VAL A 142 4.23 -4.55 -1.56
N ARG A 143 3.60 -3.66 -0.81
CA ARG A 143 4.26 -2.89 0.25
C ARG A 143 4.04 -3.54 1.62
N THR A 144 4.82 -3.12 2.60
CA THR A 144 4.65 -3.45 4.01
C THR A 144 3.28 -3.00 4.55
N ASN A 145 2.87 -3.64 5.64
CA ASN A 145 1.70 -3.29 6.46
C ASN A 145 2.13 -3.46 7.92
N ASP A 146 3.24 -2.82 8.26
CA ASP A 146 3.79 -2.91 9.61
C ASP A 146 2.86 -2.18 10.59
N LYS A 147 2.97 -2.53 11.87
CA LYS A 147 2.24 -1.77 12.91
C LYS A 147 3.09 -0.58 13.33
N PRO A 148 2.45 0.53 13.72
CA PRO A 148 3.19 1.69 14.21
C PRO A 148 3.91 1.37 15.53
N VAL A 149 4.99 2.10 15.80
CA VAL A 149 5.81 1.96 16.99
C VAL A 149 5.70 3.21 17.86
N ILE A 150 5.43 3.02 19.16
CA ILE A 150 5.40 4.11 20.16
C ILE A 150 6.71 4.13 20.96
N HIS A 151 7.41 5.25 20.88
CA HIS A 151 8.62 5.56 21.63
C HIS A 151 8.26 6.42 22.85
N ALA A 152 7.90 5.76 23.95
CA ALA A 152 7.74 6.36 25.27
C ALA A 152 8.59 5.58 26.30
N SER A 153 9.04 6.25 27.35
CA SER A 153 9.85 5.69 28.42
C SER A 153 9.25 5.99 29.78
N ASP A 154 9.60 5.17 30.77
CA ASP A 154 9.26 5.43 32.17
C ASP A 154 9.85 6.75 32.65
N GLN A 155 9.16 7.43 33.55
CA GLN A 155 9.59 8.72 34.11
C GLN A 155 9.61 8.69 35.63
N THR A 156 10.45 9.52 36.23
CA THR A 156 10.52 9.71 37.68
C THR A 156 10.69 11.18 38.03
N PHE A 157 9.87 11.69 38.94
CA PHE A 157 9.95 13.07 39.42
C PHE A 157 9.46 13.20 40.86
N LYS A 158 9.74 14.32 41.52
CA LYS A 158 9.29 14.60 42.90
C LYS A 158 7.87 15.17 42.91
N ALA A 159 7.11 14.85 43.96
CA ALA A 159 5.75 15.34 44.16
C ALA A 159 5.66 16.88 44.06
N GLY A 160 4.65 17.34 43.33
CA GLY A 160 4.41 18.75 43.01
C GLY A 160 5.10 19.26 41.73
N ALA A 161 5.88 18.42 41.04
CA ALA A 161 6.41 18.78 39.72
C ALA A 161 5.31 18.77 38.65
N SER A 162 5.47 19.59 37.61
CA SER A 162 4.58 19.56 36.44
C SER A 162 4.77 18.28 35.65
N PHE A 163 3.67 17.63 35.26
CA PHE A 163 3.67 16.43 34.44
C PHE A 163 2.92 16.66 33.13
N ASP A 164 3.58 16.42 32.00
CA ASP A 164 2.98 16.37 30.67
C ASP A 164 3.12 14.96 30.10
N PRO A 165 2.01 14.22 29.87
CA PRO A 165 2.06 12.85 29.38
C PRO A 165 2.65 12.73 27.97
N PHE A 166 2.75 13.81 27.18
CA PHE A 166 3.33 13.77 25.84
C PHE A 166 4.81 14.16 25.81
N ALA A 167 5.36 14.64 26.92
CA ALA A 167 6.75 15.10 26.96
C ALA A 167 7.73 13.95 26.68
N GLY A 168 8.54 14.11 25.63
CA GLY A 168 9.55 13.13 25.22
C GLY A 168 9.01 11.86 24.57
N MET A 169 7.71 11.81 24.25
CA MET A 169 7.09 10.71 23.51
C MET A 169 7.12 11.01 22.00
N SER A 170 7.38 9.97 21.20
CA SER A 170 7.16 10.00 19.75
C SER A 170 6.54 8.70 19.24
N ALA A 171 6.03 8.71 18.02
CA ALA A 171 5.59 7.52 17.32
C ALA A 171 5.97 7.58 15.84
N SER A 172 6.32 6.42 15.28
CA SER A 172 6.68 6.30 13.87
C SER A 172 6.14 5.01 13.28
N ASP A 173 5.95 5.02 11.96
CA ASP A 173 5.55 3.88 11.17
C ASP A 173 6.41 3.77 9.90
N THR A 174 6.61 2.56 9.37
CA THR A 174 7.43 2.31 8.17
C THR A 174 6.81 2.99 6.93
N GLU A 175 5.48 3.03 6.82
CA GLU A 175 4.76 3.55 5.66
C GLU A 175 4.43 5.03 5.80
N ASP A 176 4.04 5.46 7.01
CA ASP A 176 3.57 6.83 7.27
C ASP A 176 4.66 7.79 7.80
N GLY A 177 5.81 7.27 8.24
CA GLY A 177 6.87 8.07 8.83
C GLY A 177 6.52 8.54 10.26
N ASP A 178 6.69 9.84 10.56
CA ASP A 178 6.38 10.39 11.88
C ASP A 178 4.87 10.62 12.05
N ILE A 179 4.28 9.86 12.97
CA ILE A 179 2.86 9.90 13.31
C ILE A 179 2.64 10.31 14.77
N THR A 180 3.62 10.97 15.39
CA THR A 180 3.57 11.42 16.79
C THR A 180 2.32 12.25 17.09
N ALA A 181 1.88 13.08 16.14
CA ALA A 181 0.69 13.91 16.27
C ALA A 181 -0.62 13.11 16.40
N ASN A 182 -0.62 11.83 15.99
CA ASN A 182 -1.79 10.95 16.03
C ASN A 182 -1.88 10.13 17.33
N VAL A 183 -0.89 10.25 18.22
CA VAL A 183 -0.88 9.49 19.47
C VAL A 183 -1.95 10.04 20.42
N THR A 184 -2.67 9.13 21.05
CA THR A 184 -3.69 9.41 22.05
C THR A 184 -3.33 8.76 23.38
N VAL A 185 -3.75 9.37 24.49
CA VAL A 185 -3.68 8.76 25.82
C VAL A 185 -5.02 8.09 26.10
N THR A 186 -5.02 6.76 26.20
CA THR A 186 -6.23 5.96 26.42
C THR A 186 -6.50 5.68 27.89
N ALA A 187 -5.46 5.73 28.73
CA ALA A 187 -5.57 5.67 30.18
C ALA A 187 -4.43 6.46 30.82
N ASN A 188 -4.73 7.16 31.92
CA ASN A 188 -3.76 7.90 32.73
C ASN A 188 -4.28 7.98 34.17
N ASP A 189 -3.55 7.41 35.12
CA ASP A 189 -3.88 7.44 36.55
C ASP A 189 -2.91 8.30 37.38
N VAL A 190 -2.01 9.05 36.73
CA VAL A 190 -0.93 9.80 37.39
C VAL A 190 -1.46 10.89 38.31
N ASP A 191 -1.12 10.81 39.60
CA ASP A 191 -1.20 11.93 40.54
C ASP A 191 0.20 12.50 40.80
N ALA A 192 0.49 13.64 40.18
CA ALA A 192 1.80 14.29 40.29
C ALA A 192 2.08 14.89 41.68
N ASN A 193 1.10 14.93 42.60
CA ASN A 193 1.25 15.51 43.94
C ASN A 193 1.37 14.45 45.03
N GLN A 194 1.15 13.19 44.70
CA GLN A 194 1.22 12.08 45.65
C GLN A 194 2.33 11.13 45.26
N ALA A 195 3.18 10.76 46.21
CA ALA A 195 4.21 9.76 45.96
C ALA A 195 3.56 8.39 45.68
N GLY A 196 4.04 7.72 44.63
CA GLY A 196 3.45 6.48 44.16
C GLY A 196 3.97 6.03 42.80
N THR A 197 3.46 4.90 42.34
CA THR A 197 3.70 4.37 41.00
C THR A 197 2.40 4.42 40.22
N TYR A 198 2.45 5.06 39.07
CA TYR A 198 1.33 5.35 38.18
C TYR A 198 1.66 4.89 36.75
N HIS A 199 0.67 4.95 35.87
CA HIS A 199 0.74 4.45 34.50
C HIS A 199 0.07 5.40 33.51
N VAL A 200 0.70 5.51 32.34
CA VAL A 200 0.09 6.14 31.16
C VAL A 200 0.07 5.13 30.04
N THR A 201 -1.10 4.93 29.42
CA THR A 201 -1.26 4.08 28.25
C THR A 201 -1.53 4.93 27.02
N TYR A 202 -0.65 4.81 26.04
CA TYR A 202 -0.74 5.46 24.74
C TYR A 202 -1.31 4.52 23.69
N SER A 203 -1.96 5.07 22.68
CA SER A 203 -2.38 4.36 21.48
C SER A 203 -2.17 5.21 20.24
N VAL A 204 -1.72 4.59 19.17
CA VAL A 204 -1.59 5.22 17.86
C VAL A 204 -2.09 4.26 16.78
N THR A 205 -2.76 4.81 15.77
CA THR A 205 -3.24 4.07 14.60
C THR A 205 -2.66 4.72 13.34
N ASP A 206 -2.16 3.90 12.43
CA ASP A 206 -1.58 4.31 11.16
C ASP A 206 -2.66 4.53 10.06
N SER A 207 -2.26 4.89 8.85
CA SER A 207 -3.17 5.09 7.71
C SER A 207 -3.79 3.79 7.18
N ASP A 208 -3.18 2.65 7.49
CA ASP A 208 -3.61 1.30 7.15
C ASP A 208 -4.55 0.66 8.18
N ALA A 209 -4.92 1.44 9.20
CA ALA A 209 -5.77 1.07 10.34
C ALA A 209 -5.15 0.02 11.29
N ASN A 210 -3.83 -0.15 11.28
CA ASN A 210 -3.14 -0.92 12.32
C ASN A 210 -2.96 -0.07 13.58
N THR A 211 -3.28 -0.65 14.74
CA THR A 211 -3.18 0.03 16.04
C THR A 211 -2.13 -0.63 16.93
N THR A 212 -1.32 0.20 17.59
CA THR A 212 -0.41 -0.20 18.67
C THR A 212 -0.78 0.53 19.96
N THR A 213 -0.59 -0.15 21.09
CA THR A 213 -0.73 0.41 22.43
C THR A 213 0.54 0.19 23.25
N LYS A 214 0.91 1.17 24.08
CA LYS A 214 2.07 1.05 24.99
C LYS A 214 1.76 1.71 26.33
N THR A 215 2.05 1.00 27.42
CA THR A 215 1.96 1.53 28.78
C THR A 215 3.35 1.81 29.33
N VAL A 216 3.53 2.97 29.95
CA VAL A 216 4.75 3.35 30.68
C VAL A 216 4.45 3.56 32.15
N THR A 217 5.48 3.43 32.97
CA THR A 217 5.42 3.62 34.42
C THR A 217 5.92 5.01 34.80
N ILE A 218 5.16 5.70 35.64
CA ILE A 218 5.51 7.01 36.18
C ILE A 218 5.70 6.87 37.69
N THR A 219 6.90 7.17 38.18
CA THR A 219 7.21 7.11 39.62
C THR A 219 7.26 8.52 40.19
N VAL A 220 6.37 8.82 41.12
CA VAL A 220 6.37 10.08 41.87
C VAL A 220 7.03 9.82 43.21
N LEU A 221 8.15 10.50 43.46
CA LEU A 221 8.88 10.47 44.72
C LEU A 221 8.28 11.49 45.69
N THR A 222 8.48 11.29 46.98
CA THR A 222 8.13 12.28 48.01
C THR A 222 8.96 13.57 47.84
N ASN A 223 8.47 14.67 48.42
CA ASN A 223 9.10 15.99 48.35
C ASN A 223 8.84 16.76 49.65
N GLU A 224 9.14 16.11 50.78
CA GLU A 224 8.89 16.69 52.10
C GLU A 224 9.86 17.86 52.38
N LYS A 225 9.48 18.72 53.32
CA LYS A 225 10.38 19.77 53.81
C LYS A 225 11.23 19.22 54.95
N PRO A 226 12.48 19.68 55.10
CA PRO A 226 13.30 19.29 56.23
C PRO A 226 12.68 19.77 57.55
N VAL A 227 12.79 18.92 58.57
CA VAL A 227 12.28 19.16 59.91
C VAL A 227 13.45 19.46 60.85
N ILE A 228 13.40 20.60 61.54
CA ILE A 228 14.33 20.93 62.62
C ILE A 228 13.71 20.48 63.94
N THR A 229 14.48 19.75 64.75
CA THR A 229 14.10 19.34 66.10
C THR A 229 15.02 20.02 67.11
N ALA A 230 14.44 20.69 68.10
CA ALA A 230 15.15 21.33 69.20
C ALA A 230 14.30 21.26 70.47
N ALA A 231 14.92 21.42 71.63
CA ALA A 231 14.24 21.49 72.92
C ALA A 231 14.62 22.77 73.66
N ASP A 232 13.72 23.24 74.53
CA ASP A 232 14.00 24.37 75.40
C ASP A 232 15.16 24.04 76.34
N ILE A 233 16.11 24.97 76.44
CA ILE A 233 17.27 24.84 77.33
C ILE A 233 17.09 25.79 78.50
N THR A 234 17.12 25.25 79.73
CA THR A 234 17.20 26.07 80.95
C THR A 234 18.63 26.06 81.48
N GLN A 235 19.24 27.23 81.60
CA GLN A 235 20.62 27.39 82.06
C GLN A 235 20.72 28.44 83.16
N LYS A 236 21.62 28.24 84.12
CA LYS A 236 21.91 29.26 85.16
C LYS A 236 22.51 30.52 84.51
N ALA A 237 22.14 31.69 85.05
CA ALA A 237 22.67 32.99 84.62
C ALA A 237 24.20 33.03 84.60
N HIS A 238 24.77 33.82 83.68
CA HIS A 238 26.20 34.00 83.46
C HIS A 238 26.96 32.71 83.07
N ARG A 239 26.27 31.75 82.45
CA ARG A 239 26.89 30.58 81.83
C ARG A 239 26.77 30.67 80.32
N SER A 240 27.84 30.28 79.64
CA SER A 240 27.83 30.13 78.18
C SER A 240 26.75 29.13 77.77
N VAL A 241 26.02 29.45 76.70
CA VAL A 241 25.04 28.57 76.05
C VAL A 241 25.53 28.35 74.63
N ASP A 242 25.62 27.08 74.21
CA ASP A 242 25.80 26.74 72.81
C ASP A 242 24.42 26.75 72.14
N PRO A 243 24.13 27.70 71.23
CA PRO A 243 22.82 27.81 70.59
C PRO A 243 22.47 26.63 69.69
N MET A 244 23.46 25.80 69.33
CA MET A 244 23.29 24.59 68.51
C MET A 244 23.20 23.31 69.33
N ALA A 245 23.40 23.38 70.65
CA ALA A 245 23.38 22.20 71.50
C ALA A 245 22.01 21.50 71.44
N GLY A 246 22.01 20.25 70.98
CA GLY A 246 20.79 19.44 70.90
C GLY A 246 19.84 19.81 69.75
N VAL A 247 20.23 20.74 68.87
CA VAL A 247 19.47 21.06 67.65
C VAL A 247 19.86 20.07 66.55
N THR A 248 18.89 19.35 65.99
CA THR A 248 19.08 18.44 64.86
C THR A 248 18.16 18.83 63.71
N ALA A 249 18.51 18.40 62.50
CA ALA A 249 17.65 18.55 61.33
C ALA A 249 17.66 17.26 60.53
N SER A 250 16.50 16.86 60.03
CA SER A 250 16.38 15.68 59.19
C SER A 250 15.36 15.92 58.09
N ASP A 251 15.56 15.25 56.97
CA ASP A 251 14.67 15.25 55.82
C ASP A 251 14.42 13.81 55.39
N LEU A 252 13.23 13.53 54.84
CA LEU A 252 12.87 12.16 54.47
C LEU A 252 13.73 11.66 53.30
N GLU A 253 14.04 12.53 52.35
CA GLU A 253 14.81 12.23 51.16
C GLU A 253 16.33 12.40 51.38
N ASP A 254 16.73 13.42 52.13
CA ASP A 254 18.16 13.77 52.30
C ASP A 254 18.80 13.25 53.60
N GLY A 255 18.02 12.69 54.52
CA GLY A 255 18.52 12.10 55.77
C GLY A 255 18.93 13.16 56.81
N ASP A 256 20.06 12.95 57.49
CA ASP A 256 20.55 13.87 58.53
C ASP A 256 21.14 15.15 57.91
N LEU A 257 20.51 16.28 58.21
CA LEU A 257 20.88 17.62 57.76
C LEU A 257 21.44 18.48 58.88
N THR A 258 21.74 17.91 60.06
CA THR A 258 22.14 18.66 61.27
C THR A 258 23.36 19.57 61.02
N ALA A 259 24.32 19.11 60.22
CA ALA A 259 25.50 19.91 59.87
C ALA A 259 25.19 21.17 59.04
N ASN A 260 24.03 21.23 58.40
CA ASN A 260 23.63 22.30 57.49
C ASN A 260 22.77 23.38 58.17
N ILE A 261 22.46 23.22 59.47
CA ILE A 261 21.65 24.18 60.21
C ILE A 261 22.39 25.52 60.32
N LYS A 262 21.68 26.62 60.10
CA LYS A 262 22.18 27.99 60.25
C LYS A 262 21.35 28.75 61.25
N ILE A 263 22.03 29.43 62.17
CA ILE A 263 21.40 30.38 63.08
C ILE A 263 21.05 31.64 62.27
N ILE A 264 19.76 31.94 62.17
CA ILE A 264 19.25 33.12 61.44
C ILE A 264 19.02 34.34 62.35
N ALA A 265 18.85 34.09 63.65
CA ALA A 265 18.73 35.10 64.69
C ALA A 265 19.22 34.50 66.01
N ASN A 266 19.90 35.31 66.82
CA ASN A 266 20.33 34.94 68.17
C ASN A 266 20.40 36.20 69.03
N ASP A 267 19.59 36.25 70.07
CA ASP A 267 19.48 37.34 71.05
C ASP A 267 19.87 36.89 72.46
N ILE A 268 20.58 35.76 72.58
CA ILE A 268 21.11 35.27 73.86
C ILE A 268 21.97 36.35 74.51
N ASN A 269 21.51 36.81 75.68
CA ASN A 269 22.23 37.72 76.56
C ASN A 269 22.63 36.95 77.83
N ILE A 270 23.94 36.89 78.10
CA ILE A 270 24.51 36.19 79.26
C ILE A 270 25.02 37.14 80.35
N ASP A 271 24.85 38.45 80.16
CA ASP A 271 25.26 39.51 81.10
C ASP A 271 24.27 39.74 82.24
#